data_AF-A0A970LWA9-F1
#
_entry.id   AF-A0A970LWA9-F1
#
_cell.length_a   1.000
_cell.length_b   1.000
_cell.length_c   1.000
_cell.angle_alpha   90.00
_cell.angle_beta   90.00
_cell.angle_gamma   90.00
#
_symmetry.space_group_name_H-M   'P 1'
#
loop_
_entity.id
_entity.type
_entity.pdbx_description
1 polymer ?
#
loop_
_entity_poly.entity_id
_entity_poly.type
_entity_poly.pdbx_seq_one_letter_code
_entity_poly.pdbx_strand_id
1 'polypeptide(L)'
;MESIGNLWLYTAFFAIVAVMLAIDFLGFRQKAGESVKVKTAAYWSIAWVSVAALFGGGLWLYLKQHFGVEIANTKVMEYFAGYLLEKS
;
A
#
# COMPACT_ATOMS: atom_id res chain seq x y z
N MET A 1 6.99 0.89 -27.35
CA MET A 1 6.64 1.40 -26.01
C MET A 1 7.16 0.37 -25.02
N GLU A 2 8.13 0.70 -24.18
CA GLU A 2 8.51 -0.19 -23.09
C GLU A 2 7.41 -0.16 -22.01
N SER A 3 6.99 -1.34 -21.57
CA SER A 3 6.04 -1.47 -20.47
C SER A 3 6.73 -1.14 -19.16
N ILE A 4 6.16 -0.21 -18.39
CA ILE A 4 6.58 0.05 -17.01
C ILE A 4 6.35 -1.19 -16.14
N GLY A 5 5.27 -1.94 -16.41
CA GLY A 5 4.97 -3.18 -15.72
C GLY A 5 5.91 -4.29 -16.15
N ASN A 6 6.66 -4.84 -15.19
CA ASN A 6 7.48 -6.04 -15.37
C ASN A 6 7.11 -7.10 -14.33
N LEU A 7 7.56 -8.33 -14.55
CA LEU A 7 7.26 -9.47 -13.68
C LEU A 7 7.69 -9.25 -12.22
N TRP A 8 8.81 -8.54 -12.00
CA TRP A 8 9.33 -8.26 -10.67
C TRP A 8 8.44 -7.29 -9.88
N LEU A 9 7.90 -6.26 -10.52
CA LEU A 9 6.95 -5.33 -9.88
C LEU A 9 5.67 -6.03 -9.46
N TYR A 10 5.11 -6.87 -10.34
CA TYR A 10 3.92 -7.66 -10.00
C TYR A 10 4.21 -8.63 -8.86
N THR A 11 5.35 -9.32 -8.90
CA THR A 11 5.76 -10.25 -7.83
C THR A 11 5.90 -9.52 -6.50
N ALA A 12 6.56 -8.35 -6.47
CA ALA A 12 6.69 -7.53 -5.26
C ALA A 12 5.33 -7.06 -4.75
N PHE A 13 4.45 -6.59 -5.64
CA PHE A 13 3.09 -6.17 -5.28
C PHE A 13 2.29 -7.31 -4.65
N PHE A 14 2.20 -8.47 -5.32
CA PHE A 14 1.46 -9.61 -4.79
C PHE A 14 2.06 -10.16 -3.49
N ALA A 15 3.39 -10.13 -3.35
CA ALA A 15 4.04 -10.51 -2.10
C ALA A 15 3.64 -9.58 -0.94
N ILE A 16 3.63 -8.26 -1.17
CA ILE A 16 3.17 -7.28 -0.19
C ILE A 16 1.71 -7.56 0.17
N VAL A 17 0.82 -7.70 -0.82
CA VAL A 17 -0.60 -7.99 -0.60
C VAL A 17 -0.80 -9.29 0.19
N ALA A 18 -0.06 -10.36 -0.13
CA ALA A 18 -0.13 -11.62 0.60
C ALA A 18 0.28 -11.47 2.07
N VAL A 19 1.33 -10.69 2.35
CA VAL A 19 1.75 -10.37 3.73
C VAL A 19 0.67 -9.55 4.45
N MET A 20 0.08 -8.56 3.79
CA MET A 20 -1.01 -7.76 4.36
C MET A 20 -2.21 -8.64 4.72
N LEU A 21 -2.65 -9.52 3.82
CA LEU A 21 -3.73 -10.46 4.07
C LEU A 21 -3.42 -11.44 5.20
N ALA A 22 -2.17 -11.92 5.29
CA ALA A 22 -1.74 -12.77 6.39
C ALA A 22 -1.82 -12.02 7.73
N ILE A 23 -1.40 -10.75 7.77
CA ILE A 23 -1.51 -9.90 8.97
C ILE A 23 -2.98 -9.70 9.36
N ASP A 24 -3.87 -9.45 8.42
CA ASP A 24 -5.31 -9.33 8.70
C ASP A 24 -5.88 -10.64 9.27
N PHE A 25 -5.63 -11.77 8.62
CA PHE A 25 -6.18 -13.06 9.07
C PHE A 25 -5.63 -13.52 10.42
N LEU A 26 -4.35 -13.22 10.72
CA LEU A 26 -3.73 -13.60 11.98
C LEU A 26 -3.98 -12.58 13.09
N GLY A 27 -4.00 -11.29 12.77
CA GLY A 27 -4.14 -10.17 13.70
C GLY A 27 -5.59 -9.85 14.07
N PHE A 28 -6.54 -10.08 13.16
CA PHE A 28 -7.97 -9.83 13.35
C PHE A 28 -8.74 -11.11 13.73
N ARG A 29 -8.28 -11.83 14.75
CA ARG A 29 -9.16 -12.77 15.47
C ARG A 29 -10.05 -11.99 16.43
N GLN A 30 -11.14 -11.41 15.91
CA GLN A 30 -12.20 -10.86 16.76
C GLN A 30 -12.69 -11.96 17.70
N LYS A 31 -12.40 -11.81 19.00
CA LYS A 31 -13.12 -12.58 20.02
C LYS A 31 -14.54 -12.03 20.03
N ALA A 32 -15.51 -12.90 19.73
CA ALA A 32 -16.93 -12.54 19.73
C ALA A 32 -17.30 -11.91 21.09
N GLY A 33 -17.65 -10.62 21.07
CA GLY A 33 -18.19 -9.91 22.25
C GLY A 33 -17.39 -8.73 22.78
N GLU A 34 -16.17 -8.46 22.30
CA GLU A 34 -15.38 -7.30 22.76
C GLU A 34 -15.43 -6.14 21.74
N SER A 35 -15.93 -4.98 22.16
CA SER A 35 -15.94 -3.77 21.32
C SER A 35 -14.50 -3.31 21.06
N VAL A 36 -14.14 -3.10 19.80
CA VAL A 36 -12.81 -2.64 19.43
C VAL A 36 -12.60 -1.25 20.05
N LYS A 37 -11.68 -1.15 21.01
CA LYS A 37 -11.30 0.15 21.59
C LYS A 37 -10.81 1.07 20.48
N VAL A 38 -11.27 2.32 20.49
CA VAL A 38 -10.89 3.36 19.51
C VAL A 38 -9.37 3.46 19.33
N LYS A 39 -8.60 3.26 20.41
CA LYS A 39 -7.12 3.23 20.38
C LYS A 39 -6.58 2.12 19.45
N THR A 40 -7.14 0.93 19.50
CA THR A 40 -6.72 -0.20 18.66
C THR A 40 -7.05 0.07 17.19
N ALA A 41 -8.22 0.63 16.90
CA ALA A 41 -8.60 1.01 15.54
C ALA A 41 -7.68 2.11 14.96
N ALA A 42 -7.24 3.05 15.80
CA ALA A 42 -6.30 4.09 15.41
C ALA A 42 -4.93 3.51 15.03
N TYR A 43 -4.38 2.59 15.84
CA TYR A 43 -3.11 1.92 15.50
C TYR A 43 -3.18 1.12 14.21
N TRP A 44 -4.27 0.38 14.00
CA TRP A 44 -4.49 -0.33 12.74
C TRP A 44 -4.59 0.61 11.55
N SER A 45 -5.29 1.73 11.69
CA SER A 45 -5.38 2.75 10.63
C SER A 45 -4.01 3.32 10.28
N ILE A 46 -3.19 3.64 11.29
CA ILE A 46 -1.83 4.15 11.09
C ILE A 46 -0.99 3.11 10.36
N ALA A 47 -1.02 1.84 10.79
CA ALA A 47 -0.26 0.77 10.14
C ALA A 47 -0.59 0.66 8.65
N TRP A 48 -1.87 0.67 8.29
CA TRP A 48 -2.30 0.58 6.88
C TRP A 48 -1.93 1.81 6.06
N VAL A 49 -2.08 3.01 6.62
CA VAL A 49 -1.65 4.26 5.96
C VAL A 49 -0.14 4.27 5.74
N SER A 50 0.64 3.81 6.73
CA SER A 50 2.10 3.71 6.60
C SER A 50 2.51 2.73 5.49
N VAL A 51 1.85 1.57 5.39
CA VAL A 51 2.12 0.60 4.31
C VAL A 51 1.82 1.20 2.94
N ALA A 52 0.68 1.87 2.77
CA ALA A 52 0.34 2.57 1.53
C ALA A 52 1.36 3.66 1.16
N ALA A 53 1.75 4.48 2.14
CA ALA A 53 2.76 5.53 1.93
C ALA A 53 4.13 4.95 1.55
N LEU A 54 4.57 3.88 2.21
CA LEU A 54 5.82 3.19 1.89
C LEU A 54 5.80 2.57 0.49
N PHE A 55 4.68 1.97 0.09
CA PHE A 55 4.51 1.44 -1.26
C PHE A 55 4.60 2.55 -2.32
N GLY A 56 3.87 3.65 -2.13
CA GLY A 56 3.91 4.80 -3.04
C GLY A 56 5.31 5.43 -3.13
N GLY A 57 6.00 5.59 -1.99
CA GLY A 57 7.38 6.10 -1.95
C GLY A 57 8.39 5.15 -2.61
N GLY A 58 8.27 3.85 -2.37
CA GLY A 58 9.10 2.83 -3.02
C GLY A 58 8.90 2.79 -4.53
N LEU A 59 7.65 2.85 -4.99
CA LEU A 59 7.30 2.93 -6.41
C LEU A 59 7.89 4.20 -7.04
N TRP A 60 7.83 5.34 -6.34
CA TRP A 60 8.43 6.59 -6.83
C TRP A 60 9.94 6.47 -7.02
N LEU A 61 10.65 5.90 -6.04
CA LEU A 61 12.10 5.70 -6.14
C LEU A 61 12.46 4.79 -7.32
N TYR A 62 11.72 3.69 -7.50
CA TYR A 62 11.89 2.78 -8.62
C TYR A 62 11.65 3.49 -9.96
N LEU A 63 10.52 4.17 -10.11
CA LEU A 63 10.18 4.87 -11.36
C LEU A 63 11.18 5.99 -11.67
N LYS A 64 11.64 6.71 -10.65
CA LYS A 64 12.65 7.76 -10.83
C LYS A 64 13.96 7.19 -11.39
N GLN A 65 14.39 6.02 -10.91
CA GLN A 65 15.65 5.38 -11.34
C GLN A 65 15.56 4.80 -12.76
N HIS A 66 14.40 4.27 -13.16
CA HIS A 66 14.25 3.54 -14.43
C HIS A 66 13.57 4.33 -15.56
N PHE A 67 12.68 5.26 -15.23
CA PHE A 67 11.81 5.96 -16.19
C PHE A 67 11.88 7.49 -16.07
N GLY A 68 12.61 8.01 -15.09
CA GLY A 68 12.77 9.44 -14.86
C GLY A 68 11.75 10.05 -13.91
N VAL A 69 12.04 11.27 -13.46
CA VAL A 69 11.29 11.93 -12.38
C VAL A 69 9.87 12.36 -12.79
N GLU A 70 9.65 12.71 -14.06
CA GLU A 70 8.33 13.12 -14.56
C GLU A 70 7.33 11.96 -14.46
N ILE A 71 7.69 10.79 -14.99
CA ILE A 71 6.86 9.58 -14.93
C ILE A 71 6.63 9.16 -13.48
N ALA A 72 7.68 9.21 -12.64
CA ALA A 72 7.56 8.88 -11.22
C ALA A 72 6.55 9.78 -10.50
N ASN A 73 6.61 11.09 -10.73
CA ASN A 73 5.68 12.05 -10.13
C ASN A 73 4.25 11.79 -10.58
N THR A 74 4.00 11.64 -11.89
CA THR A 74 2.66 11.40 -12.42
C THR A 74 2.05 10.12 -11.85
N LYS A 75 2.76 8.99 -11.93
CA LYS A 75 2.20 7.68 -11.53
C LYS A 75 1.98 7.55 -10.03
N VAL A 76 2.87 8.11 -9.23
CA VAL A 76 2.71 8.05 -7.77
C VAL A 76 1.63 9.02 -7.31
N MET A 77 1.45 10.15 -7.99
CA MET A 77 0.33 11.05 -7.73
C MET A 77 -1.01 10.43 -8.11
N GLU A 78 -1.11 9.71 -9.24
CA GLU A 78 -2.28 8.90 -9.60
C GLU A 78 -2.59 7.86 -8.52
N TYR A 79 -1.57 7.15 -8.01
CA TYR A 79 -1.72 6.19 -6.92
C TYR A 79 -2.29 6.83 -5.64
N PHE A 80 -1.70 7.93 -5.16
CA PHE A 80 -2.19 8.59 -3.95
C PHE A 80 -3.56 9.23 -4.11
N ALA A 81 -3.87 9.76 -5.30
CA ALA A 81 -5.20 10.28 -5.61
C ALA A 81 -6.26 9.16 -5.52
N GLY A 82 -5.97 7.99 -6.09
CA GLY A 82 -6.83 6.81 -5.94
C GLY A 82 -6.99 6.39 -4.49
N TYR A 83 -5.88 6.29 -3.74
CA TYR A 83 -5.91 5.92 -2.32
C TYR A 83 -6.75 6.87 -1.47
N LEU A 84 -6.64 8.18 -1.69
CA LEU A 84 -7.43 9.17 -0.96
C LEU A 84 -8.92 9.09 -1.30
N LEU A 85 -9.25 8.90 -2.58
CA LEU A 85 -10.63 8.77 -3.04
C LEU A 85 -11.32 7.54 -2.43
N GLU A 86 -10.60 6.41 -2.31
CA GLU A 86 -11.14 5.20 -1.67
C GLU A 86 -11.24 5.30 -0.14
N LYS A 87 -10.44 6.16 0.50
CA LYS A 87 -10.44 6.33 1.96
C LYS A 87 -11.46 7.34 2.48
N SER A 88 -11.87 8.30 1.66
CA SER A 88 -12.84 9.38 1.98
C SER A 88 -14.28 8.91 1.87
#